data_AF-A0A0A9YC91-F1
#
_entry.id   AF-A0A0A9YC91-F1
#
_cell.length_a   1.000
_cell.length_b   1.000
_cell.length_c   1.000
_cell.angle_alpha   90.00
_cell.angle_beta   90.00
_cell.angle_gamma   90.00
#
_symmetry.space_group_name_H-M   'P 1'
#
loop_
_entity.id
_entity.type
_entity.pdbx_description
1 polymer ?
#
loop_
_entity_poly.entity_id
_entity_poly.type
_entity_poly.pdbx_seq_one_letter_code
_entity_poly.pdbx_strand_id
1 'polypeptide(L)'
;LVFNSKNISTCLFIYLYFLAFSISVEAIVCGVGPLDNYIVVLGCGSGPNNIMVGDCPFLKVMHSDSEGFKDFGTDQLSLTASENCIPTQYSFDCITDEGMIVVVCPKDVLVACPYDIDERVDWFLEHRKYQ
;
A
#
# COMPACT_ATOMS: atom_id res chain seq x y z
N LEU A 1 30.35 -10.55 2.85
CA LEU A 1 30.67 -11.97 2.55
C LEU A 1 31.36 -12.01 1.20
N VAL A 2 32.64 -12.40 1.18
CA VAL A 2 33.47 -12.47 -0.03
C VAL A 2 33.16 -13.77 -0.77
N PHE A 3 32.71 -13.71 -2.02
CA PHE A 3 32.57 -14.90 -2.86
C PHE A 3 33.69 -14.95 -3.90
N ASN A 4 34.41 -16.07 -3.87
CA ASN A 4 35.61 -16.36 -4.64
C ASN A 4 35.22 -16.87 -6.04
N SER A 5 35.94 -16.37 -7.04
CA SER A 5 35.72 -16.64 -8.46
C SER A 5 36.16 -18.05 -8.83
N LYS A 6 35.24 -18.84 -9.40
CA LYS A 6 35.56 -19.87 -10.41
C LYS A 6 34.28 -20.37 -11.10
N ASN A 7 34.14 -19.97 -12.37
CA ASN A 7 33.40 -20.60 -13.46
C ASN A 7 32.24 -21.53 -13.09
N ILE A 8 31.01 -21.03 -13.18
CA ILE A 8 29.85 -21.80 -13.64
C ILE A 8 29.09 -20.92 -14.64
N SER A 9 29.06 -21.42 -15.87
CA SER A 9 28.22 -20.94 -16.97
C SER A 9 26.77 -21.24 -16.62
N THR A 10 26.07 -20.26 -16.07
CA THR A 10 24.60 -20.25 -15.97
C THR A 10 24.17 -18.79 -16.05
N CYS A 11 23.22 -18.49 -16.94
CA CYS A 11 22.52 -17.21 -17.02
C CYS A 11 22.10 -16.75 -15.61
N LEU A 12 22.93 -15.93 -14.97
CA LEU A 12 22.59 -15.23 -13.75
C LEU A 12 21.83 -13.99 -14.21
N PHE A 13 20.50 -14.08 -14.24
CA PHE A 13 19.66 -12.89 -14.22
C PHE A 13 19.87 -12.23 -12.86
N ILE A 14 20.90 -11.38 -12.77
CA ILE A 14 21.15 -10.54 -11.62
C ILE A 14 20.04 -9.50 -11.64
N TYR A 15 19.01 -9.69 -10.82
CA TYR A 15 18.05 -8.62 -10.54
C TYR A 15 18.79 -7.54 -9.75
N LEU A 16 19.21 -6.49 -10.45
CA LEU A 16 19.69 -5.27 -9.84
C LEU A 16 18.47 -4.53 -9.28
N TYR A 17 18.28 -4.63 -7.97
CA TYR A 17 17.32 -3.79 -7.26
C TYR A 17 17.92 -2.39 -7.15
N PHE A 18 17.40 -1.45 -7.94
CA PHE A 18 17.70 -0.04 -7.77
C PHE A 18 16.77 0.51 -6.70
N LEU A 19 17.32 1.11 -5.64
CA LEU A 19 16.52 1.88 -4.69
C LEU A 19 15.99 3.10 -5.42
N ALA A 20 14.76 3.01 -5.94
CA ALA A 20 14.13 4.11 -6.64
C ALA A 20 13.84 5.28 -5.70
N PHE A 21 13.46 4.98 -4.45
CA PHE A 21 13.12 5.99 -3.46
C PHE A 21 13.14 5.46 -2.02
N SER A 22 13.09 6.38 -1.05
CA SER A 22 12.84 6.08 0.37
C SER A 22 11.87 7.09 0.96
N ILE A 23 10.91 6.63 1.76
CA ILE A 23 9.96 7.49 2.46
C ILE A 23 9.96 7.19 3.95
N SER A 24 9.88 8.24 4.78
CA SER A 24 9.77 8.12 6.24
C SER A 24 8.32 8.31 6.65
N VAL A 25 7.76 7.33 7.36
CA VAL A 25 6.39 7.36 7.87
C VAL A 25 6.44 7.13 9.38
N GLU A 26 5.85 8.03 10.15
CA GLU A 26 5.78 7.95 11.61
C GLU A 26 4.64 7.01 12.08
N ALA A 27 4.66 5.76 11.61
CA ALA A 27 3.62 4.79 11.90
C ALA A 27 4.14 3.35 11.75
N ILE A 28 3.39 2.40 12.31
CA ILE A 28 3.58 0.99 12.01
C ILE A 28 2.95 0.73 10.64
N VAL A 29 3.75 0.35 9.66
CA VAL A 29 3.27 0.02 8.31
C VAL A 29 2.69 -1.38 8.32
N CYS A 30 1.40 -1.48 8.02
CA CYS A 30 0.66 -2.74 7.93
C CYS A 30 0.54 -3.25 6.49
N GLY A 31 0.69 -2.35 5.51
CA GLY A 31 0.63 -2.70 4.09
C GLY A 31 1.00 -1.54 3.19
N VAL A 32 1.49 -1.86 1.99
CA VAL A 32 1.79 -0.90 0.93
C VAL A 32 1.33 -1.49 -0.39
N GLY A 33 0.72 -0.68 -1.24
CA GLY A 33 0.28 -1.14 -2.55
C GLY A 33 0.12 0.00 -3.56
N PRO A 34 0.16 -0.33 -4.85
CA PRO A 34 -0.04 0.63 -5.92
C PRO A 34 -1.53 0.91 -6.14
N LEU A 35 -1.87 2.17 -6.39
CA LEU A 35 -3.18 2.59 -6.88
C LEU A 35 -2.94 3.55 -8.05
N ASP A 36 -2.97 3.02 -9.27
CA ASP A 36 -2.58 3.74 -10.48
C ASP A 36 -1.20 4.41 -10.35
N ASN A 37 -1.14 5.74 -10.38
CA ASN A 37 0.09 6.52 -10.23
C ASN A 37 0.41 6.86 -8.77
N TYR A 38 -0.39 6.38 -7.82
CA TYR A 38 -0.23 6.61 -6.40
C TYR A 38 0.28 5.37 -5.67
N ILE A 39 0.87 5.62 -4.52
CA ILE A 39 1.24 4.61 -3.53
C ILE A 39 0.33 4.82 -2.32
N VAL A 40 -0.34 3.75 -1.92
CA VAL A 40 -1.18 3.73 -0.73
C VAL A 40 -0.47 2.96 0.36
N VAL A 41 -0.42 3.55 1.55
CA VAL A 41 0.17 2.95 2.74
C VAL A 41 -0.93 2.78 3.79
N LEU A 42 -1.15 1.53 4.21
CA LEU A 42 -1.94 1.23 5.39
C LEU A 42 -1.02 1.31 6.61
N GLY A 43 -1.35 2.20 7.53
CA GLY A 43 -0.61 2.42 8.76
C GLY A 43 -1.48 2.33 10.01
N CYS A 44 -0.84 2.06 11.14
CA CYS A 44 -1.42 2.25 12.46
C CYS A 44 -0.55 3.23 13.25
N GLY A 45 -1.16 4.11 14.04
CA GLY A 45 -0.45 5.08 14.86
C GLY A 45 0.58 4.41 15.78
N SER A 46 1.74 5.04 15.94
CA SER A 46 2.75 4.62 16.92
C SER A 46 2.55 5.39 18.22
N GLY A 47 1.74 4.84 19.13
CA GLY A 47 1.70 5.29 20.52
C GLY A 47 3.00 4.96 21.27
N PRO A 48 3.21 5.54 22.48
CA PRO A 48 4.46 5.42 23.24
C PRO A 48 4.88 3.99 23.65
N ASN A 49 4.00 2.99 23.48
CA ASN A 49 4.21 1.62 23.97
C ASN A 49 4.38 0.55 22.87
N ASN A 50 4.59 0.93 21.60
CA ASN A 50 4.91 0.05 20.44
C ASN A 50 3.94 -1.10 20.10
N ILE A 51 2.91 -1.36 20.90
CA ILE A 51 1.81 -2.28 20.59
C ILE A 51 0.56 -1.70 21.25
N MET A 52 -0.25 -0.96 20.49
CA MET A 52 -1.59 -0.56 20.93
C MET A 52 -2.62 -1.32 20.10
N VAL A 53 -3.15 -2.39 20.72
CA VAL A 53 -4.49 -2.88 20.41
C VAL A 53 -5.43 -1.70 20.63
N GLY A 54 -6.14 -1.22 19.60
CA GLY A 54 -7.04 -0.07 19.78
C GLY A 54 -6.95 1.04 18.75
N ASP A 55 -5.78 1.24 18.14
CA ASP A 55 -5.59 2.40 17.26
C ASP A 55 -6.25 2.20 15.90
N CYS A 56 -7.06 3.19 15.52
CA CYS A 56 -7.76 3.24 14.26
C CYS A 56 -6.73 3.23 13.10
N PRO A 57 -6.75 2.22 12.19
CA PRO A 57 -5.85 2.21 11.06
C PRO A 57 -6.14 3.40 10.15
N PHE A 58 -5.15 3.81 9.35
CA PHE A 58 -5.32 4.87 8.38
C PHE A 58 -4.75 4.48 7.02
N LEU A 59 -5.31 5.06 5.96
CA LEU A 59 -4.75 5.01 4.61
C LEU A 59 -4.08 6.34 4.31
N LYS A 60 -2.82 6.28 3.91
CA LYS A 60 -2.06 7.42 3.42
C LYS A 60 -1.81 7.29 1.92
N VAL A 61 -2.24 8.27 1.14
CA VAL A 61 -2.10 8.28 -0.32
C VAL A 61 -0.99 9.24 -0.70
N MET A 62 -0.03 8.76 -1.47
CA MET A 62 1.16 9.51 -1.86
C MET A 62 1.42 9.35 -3.35
N HIS A 63 1.89 10.41 -3.99
CA HIS A 63 2.31 10.37 -5.39
C HIS A 63 3.81 10.60 -5.46
N SER A 64 4.51 9.81 -6.28
CA SER A 64 5.91 10.09 -6.62
C SER A 64 5.96 11.04 -7.82
N ASP A 65 6.56 12.21 -7.65
CA ASP A 65 6.91 13.12 -8.75
C ASP A 65 8.44 13.25 -8.88
N SER A 66 8.89 14.10 -9.81
CA SER A 66 10.32 14.35 -10.03
C SER A 66 11.02 15.06 -8.86
N GLU A 67 10.26 15.68 -7.97
CA GLU A 67 10.77 16.42 -6.81
C GLU A 67 10.71 15.60 -5.51
N GLY A 68 10.01 14.47 -5.51
CA GLY A 68 9.96 13.52 -4.41
C GLY A 68 8.56 12.91 -4.22
N PHE A 69 8.13 12.79 -2.96
CA PHE A 69 6.78 12.36 -2.63
C PHE A 69 5.92 13.52 -2.20
N LYS A 70 4.76 13.62 -2.84
CA LYS A 70 3.70 14.51 -2.42
C LYS A 70 2.65 13.71 -1.66
N ASP A 71 2.35 14.14 -0.44
CA ASP A 71 1.23 13.64 0.35
C ASP A 71 -0.08 14.21 -0.22
N PHE A 72 -1.01 13.33 -0.57
CA PHE A 72 -2.33 13.70 -1.10
C PHE A 72 -3.41 13.67 -0.01
N GLY A 73 -3.21 12.90 1.05
CA GLY A 73 -4.22 12.75 2.08
C GLY A 73 -3.96 11.57 2.99
N THR A 74 -4.54 11.64 4.18
CA THR A 74 -4.56 10.56 5.15
C THR A 74 -5.98 10.42 5.70
N ASP A 75 -6.58 9.25 5.50
CA ASP A 75 -7.93 8.93 5.94
C ASP A 75 -7.91 7.89 7.07
N GLN A 76 -8.57 8.20 8.18
CA GLN A 76 -8.76 7.25 9.27
C GLN A 76 -9.87 6.26 8.90
N LEU A 77 -9.58 4.97 9.06
CA LEU A 77 -10.49 3.88 8.73
C LEU A 77 -11.28 3.43 9.96
N SER A 78 -12.54 3.83 10.03
CA SER A 78 -13.47 3.38 11.06
C SER A 78 -13.90 1.93 10.82
N LEU A 79 -13.03 0.96 11.15
CA LEU A 79 -13.42 -0.45 11.20
C LEU A 79 -14.17 -0.72 12.51
N THR A 80 -15.30 -1.38 12.41
CA THR A 80 -16.19 -1.71 13.54
C THR A 80 -15.48 -2.56 14.59
N ALA A 81 -14.42 -3.28 14.20
CA ALA A 81 -13.61 -4.13 15.08
C ALA A 81 -12.14 -3.70 15.21
N SER A 82 -11.80 -2.45 14.85
CA SER A 82 -10.42 -1.92 14.94
C SER A 82 -9.84 -2.01 16.35
N GLU A 83 -10.68 -1.81 17.37
CA GLU A 83 -10.25 -1.72 18.76
C GLU A 83 -9.54 -2.98 19.28
N ASN A 84 -9.78 -4.14 18.66
CA ASN A 84 -9.22 -5.43 19.08
C ASN A 84 -8.21 -6.01 18.08
N CYS A 85 -7.84 -5.25 17.04
CA CYS A 85 -6.91 -5.69 16.02
C CYS A 85 -5.50 -5.16 16.31
N ILE A 86 -4.50 -6.04 16.20
CA ILE A 86 -3.10 -5.62 16.21
C ILE A 86 -2.63 -5.31 14.78
N PRO A 87 -1.59 -4.47 14.59
CA PRO A 87 -1.07 -4.12 13.26
C PRO A 87 -0.80 -5.32 12.33
N THR A 88 -0.30 -6.43 12.88
CA THR A 88 0.04 -7.64 12.12
C THR A 88 -1.17 -8.47 11.69
N GLN A 89 -2.37 -8.16 12.17
CA GLN A 89 -3.61 -8.83 11.78
C GLN A 89 -4.30 -8.18 10.59
N TYR A 90 -3.85 -7.00 10.18
CA TYR A 90 -4.35 -6.36 8.97
C TYR A 90 -3.73 -7.02 7.73
N SER A 91 -4.57 -7.35 6.76
CA SER A 91 -4.18 -7.66 5.40
C SER A 91 -4.61 -6.51 4.50
N PHE A 92 -3.72 -6.10 3.61
CA PHE A 92 -3.92 -4.99 2.70
C PHE A 92 -3.69 -5.44 1.28
N ASP A 93 -4.61 -5.09 0.38
CA ASP A 93 -4.45 -5.33 -1.05
C ASP A 93 -5.02 -4.18 -1.88
N CYS A 94 -4.45 -4.00 -3.07
CA CYS A 94 -4.90 -3.04 -4.07
C CYS A 94 -5.30 -3.79 -5.34
N ILE A 95 -6.59 -3.83 -5.63
CA ILE A 95 -7.10 -4.38 -6.88
C ILE A 95 -7.00 -3.26 -7.93
N THR A 96 -5.81 -3.13 -8.51
CA THR A 96 -5.48 -2.06 -9.46
C THR A 96 -6.41 -2.03 -10.67
N ASP A 97 -6.83 -3.20 -11.15
CA ASP A 97 -7.74 -3.33 -12.29
C ASP A 97 -9.15 -2.76 -12.04
N GLU A 98 -9.54 -2.63 -10.77
CA GLU A 98 -10.86 -2.17 -10.35
C GLU A 98 -10.78 -0.83 -9.58
N GLY A 99 -9.56 -0.30 -9.44
CA GLY A 99 -9.26 0.87 -8.62
C GLY A 99 -9.76 0.71 -7.19
N MET A 100 -9.63 -0.48 -6.60
CA MET A 100 -10.14 -0.74 -5.25
C MET A 100 -9.04 -1.03 -4.24
N ILE A 101 -9.30 -0.64 -3.01
CA ILE A 101 -8.46 -0.92 -1.85
C ILE A 101 -9.23 -1.85 -0.93
N VAL A 102 -8.60 -2.95 -0.53
CA VAL A 102 -9.19 -3.93 0.39
C VAL A 102 -8.33 -3.99 1.64
N VAL A 103 -8.97 -3.72 2.79
CA VAL A 103 -8.39 -3.85 4.12
C VAL A 103 -9.17 -4.92 4.86
N VAL A 104 -8.51 -6.00 5.22
CA VAL A 104 -9.11 -7.11 5.97
C VAL A 104 -8.50 -7.13 7.36
N CYS A 105 -9.35 -7.26 8.37
CA CYS A 105 -8.95 -7.70 9.70
C CYS A 105 -9.75 -8.96 10.10
N PRO A 106 -9.38 -9.70 11.15
CA PRO A 106 -10.02 -10.97 11.49
C PRO A 106 -11.53 -10.90 11.72
N LYS A 107 -12.07 -9.70 11.98
CA LYS A 107 -13.47 -9.47 12.35
C LYS A 107 -14.19 -8.47 11.43
N ASP A 108 -13.51 -7.90 10.45
CA ASP A 108 -14.08 -6.86 9.59
C ASP A 108 -13.37 -6.81 8.23
N VAL A 109 -14.08 -6.34 7.21
CA VAL A 109 -13.55 -6.14 5.86
C VAL A 109 -14.02 -4.80 5.36
N LEU A 110 -13.06 -3.96 4.99
CA LEU A 110 -13.32 -2.68 4.34
C LEU A 110 -12.86 -2.75 2.89
N VAL A 111 -13.78 -2.45 1.99
CA VAL A 111 -13.51 -2.27 0.57
C VAL A 111 -13.80 -0.82 0.25
N ALA A 112 -12.77 -0.08 -0.13
CA ALA A 112 -12.88 1.30 -0.55
C ALA A 112 -12.67 1.40 -2.06
N CYS A 113 -13.53 2.18 -2.70
CA CYS A 113 -13.28 2.70 -4.03
C CYS A 113 -13.06 4.21 -3.91
N PRO A 114 -11.81 4.69 -4.07
CA PRO A 114 -11.51 6.11 -4.01
C PRO A 114 -12.09 6.88 -5.20
N TYR A 115 -12.39 6.19 -6.31
CA TYR A 115 -13.00 6.79 -7.49
C TYR A 115 -14.53 6.81 -7.40
N ASP A 116 -15.14 7.93 -7.80
CA ASP A 116 -16.60 7.94 -8.01
C ASP A 116 -16.97 7.11 -9.27
N ILE A 117 -18.25 6.74 -9.40
CA ILE A 117 -18.76 5.94 -10.53
C ILE A 117 -18.42 6.60 -11.87
N ASP A 118 -18.50 7.92 -11.95
CA ASP A 118 -18.22 8.68 -13.17
C ASP A 118 -16.73 8.61 -13.55
N GLU A 119 -15.83 8.72 -12.57
CA GLU A 119 -14.37 8.61 -12.77
C GLU A 119 -13.97 7.19 -13.20
N ARG A 120 -14.67 6.17 -12.70
CA ARG A 120 -14.49 4.77 -13.15
C ARG A 120 -14.89 4.57 -14.60
N VAL A 121 -16.02 5.14 -15.01
CA VAL A 121 -16.48 5.05 -16.41
C VAL A 121 -15.44 5.69 -17.33
N ASP A 122 -14.93 6.87 -16.98
CA ASP A 122 -13.88 7.53 -17.72
C ASP A 122 -12.60 6.68 -17.78
N TRP A 123 -12.16 6.09 -16.66
CA TRP A 123 -11.02 5.17 -16.63
C TRP A 123 -11.21 3.96 -17.55
N PHE A 124 -12.38 3.32 -17.52
CA PHE A 124 -12.68 2.17 -18.39
C PHE A 124 -12.70 2.56 -19.87
N LEU A 125 -13.21 3.75 -20.20
CA LEU A 125 -13.25 4.30 -21.56
C LEU A 125 -11.84 4.61 -22.07
N GLU A 126 -10.98 5.20 -21.23
CA GLU A 126 -9.58 5.52 -21.56
C GLU A 126 -8.74 4.25 -21.77
N HIS A 127 -8.94 3.21 -20.96
CA HIS A 127 -8.18 1.96 -21.03
C HIS A 127 -8.76 0.93 -22.02
N ARG A 128 -9.80 1.30 -22.78
CA ARG A 128 -10.48 0.44 -23.78
C ARG A 128 -10.78 -0.99 -23.29
N LYS A 129 -11.10 -1.15 -22.00
CA LYS A 129 -11.50 -2.47 -21.44
C LYS A 129 -12.91 -2.91 -21.85
N TYR A 130 -13.55 -2.19 -22.78
CA TYR A 130 -14.76 -2.58 -23.47
C TYR A 130 -14.47 -2.91 -24.94
N GLN A 131 -13.94 -4.11 -25.21
CA GLN A 131 -14.05 -4.82 -26.49
C GLN A 131 -14.17 -6.31 -26.25
#